data_AF-A0A7X7T4K1-F1
#
_entry.id   AF-A0A7X7T4K1-F1
#
_cell.length_a   1.000
_cell.length_b   1.000
_cell.length_c   1.000
_cell.angle_alpha   90.00
_cell.angle_beta   90.00
_cell.angle_gamma   90.00
#
_symmetry.space_group_name_H-M   'P 1'
#
loop_
_entity.id
_entity.type
_entity.pdbx_description
1 polymer ?
#
loop_
_entity_poly.entity_id
_entity_poly.type
_entity_poly.pdbx_seq_one_letter_code
_entity_poly.pdbx_strand_id
1 'polypeptide(L)'
;MKVSTRILLSLAVIVVGALAGAVAGPTGQGLDDADAFLRRYSEVLRVLRENGPRDVEPSQIVYSSLASMLELLDPHTNFLPPTGYA
;
A
#
# COMPACT_ATOMS: atom_id res chain seq x y z
N MET A 1 0.83 -41.95 -29.77
CA MET A 1 1.96 -41.52 -28.91
C MET A 1 1.73 -42.06 -27.50
N LYS A 2 2.59 -42.95 -27.00
CA LYS A 2 2.50 -43.43 -25.60
C LYS A 2 3.23 -42.42 -24.72
N VAL A 3 2.48 -41.65 -23.94
CA VAL A 3 3.05 -40.71 -22.97
C VAL A 3 3.73 -41.52 -21.87
N SER A 4 4.99 -41.20 -21.58
CA SER A 4 5.76 -41.89 -20.54
C SER A 4 5.16 -41.58 -19.17
N THR A 5 4.98 -42.60 -18.33
CA THR A 5 4.46 -42.47 -16.96
C THR A 5 5.22 -41.43 -16.13
N ARG A 6 6.52 -41.26 -16.41
CA ARG A 6 7.35 -40.23 -15.76
C ARG A 6 6.92 -38.80 -16.10
N ILE A 7 6.52 -38.56 -17.36
CA ILE A 7 6.04 -37.25 -17.83
C ILE A 7 4.69 -36.93 -17.18
N LEU A 8 3.84 -37.94 -17.05
CA LEU A 8 2.53 -37.78 -16.42
C LEU A 8 2.66 -37.44 -14.94
N LEU A 9 3.62 -38.08 -14.25
CA LEU A 9 3.88 -37.85 -12.83
C LEU A 9 4.52 -36.49 -12.57
N SER A 10 5.46 -36.05 -13.42
CA SER A 10 6.03 -34.70 -13.32
C SER A 10 4.98 -33.62 -13.55
N LEU A 11 4.08 -33.81 -14.52
CA LEU A 11 3.00 -32.86 -14.78
C LEU A 11 2.02 -32.77 -13.60
N ALA A 12 1.69 -33.91 -13.00
CA ALA A 12 0.83 -33.96 -11.82
C ALA A 12 1.45 -33.19 -10.64
N VAL A 13 2.75 -33.34 -10.39
CA VAL A 13 3.44 -32.61 -9.32
C VAL A 13 3.43 -31.10 -9.57
N ILE A 14 3.66 -30.66 -10.81
CA ILE A 14 3.61 -29.23 -11.18
C ILE A 14 2.21 -28.66 -10.95
N VAL A 15 1.17 -29.37 -11.39
CA VAL A 15 -0.22 -28.92 -11.24
C VAL A 15 -0.61 -28.85 -9.77
N VAL A 16 -0.28 -29.87 -8.97
CA VAL A 16 -0.56 -29.87 -7.54
C VAL A 16 0.21 -28.77 -6.81
N GLY A 17 1.49 -28.57 -7.14
CA GLY A 17 2.31 -27.50 -6.56
C GLY A 17 1.78 -26.10 -6.91
N ALA A 18 1.35 -25.88 -8.15
CA ALA A 18 0.76 -24.62 -8.58
C ALA A 18 -0.58 -24.33 -7.88
N LEU A 19 -1.44 -25.34 -7.75
CA LEU A 19 -2.72 -25.22 -7.05
C LEU A 19 -2.52 -24.99 -5.54
N ALA A 20 -1.57 -25.72 -4.92
CA ALA A 20 -1.23 -25.53 -3.52
C ALA A 20 -0.67 -24.12 -3.27
N GLY A 21 0.20 -23.62 -4.14
CA GLY A 21 0.74 -22.26 -4.07
C GLY A 21 -0.33 -21.18 -4.28
N ALA A 22 -1.32 -21.41 -5.14
CA ALA A 22 -2.43 -20.47 -5.34
C ALA A 22 -3.38 -20.38 -4.14
N VAL A 23 -3.58 -21.49 -3.42
CA VAL A 23 -4.48 -21.55 -2.25
C VAL A 23 -3.79 -21.14 -0.96
N ALA A 24 -2.52 -21.53 -0.77
CA ALA A 24 -1.76 -21.29 0.46
C ALA A 24 -0.77 -20.12 0.36
N GLY A 25 -0.62 -19.53 -0.82
CA GLY A 25 0.22 -18.36 -1.02
C GLY A 25 -0.32 -17.17 -0.20
N PRO A 26 0.57 -16.30 0.33
CA PRO A 26 0.14 -15.12 1.05
C PRO A 26 -0.72 -14.25 0.12
N THR A 27 -2.01 -14.19 0.39
CA THR A 27 -2.90 -13.16 -0.14
C THR A 27 -2.35 -11.83 0.37
N GLY A 28 -2.08 -10.85 -0.49
CA GLY A 28 -1.31 -9.64 -0.21
C GLY A 28 -1.91 -8.65 0.80
N GLN A 29 -2.41 -9.12 1.94
CA GLN A 29 -3.08 -8.35 3.00
C GLN A 29 -2.30 -7.10 3.42
N GLY A 30 -0.97 -7.15 3.45
CA GLY A 30 -0.16 -5.98 3.79
C GLY A 30 -0.22 -4.83 2.77
N LEU A 31 -0.45 -5.15 1.48
CA LEU A 31 -0.69 -4.13 0.46
C LEU A 31 -2.14 -3.61 0.54
N ASP A 32 -3.09 -4.49 0.84
CA ASP A 32 -4.50 -4.11 0.99
C ASP A 32 -4.71 -3.12 2.15
N ASP A 33 -4.01 -3.31 3.27
CA ASP A 33 -4.13 -2.41 4.44
C ASP A 33 -3.55 -1.01 4.15
N ALA A 34 -2.39 -0.94 3.49
CA ALA A 34 -1.79 0.33 3.07
C ALA A 34 -2.67 1.07 2.05
N ASP A 35 -3.23 0.34 1.08
CA ASP A 35 -4.17 0.88 0.11
C ASP A 35 -5.45 1.37 0.78
N ALA A 36 -5.99 0.63 1.74
CA ALA A 36 -7.17 1.04 2.50
C ALA A 36 -6.92 2.32 3.30
N PHE A 37 -5.75 2.45 3.93
CA PHE A 37 -5.34 3.68 4.63
C PHE A 37 -5.28 4.88 3.66
N LEU A 38 -4.59 4.75 2.54
CA LEU A 38 -4.44 5.83 1.55
C LEU A 38 -5.79 6.24 0.93
N ARG A 39 -6.68 5.28 0.67
CA ARG A 39 -8.04 5.56 0.22
C ARG A 39 -8.82 6.38 1.24
N ARG A 40 -8.78 5.99 2.52
CA ARG A 40 -9.47 6.74 3.58
C ARG A 40 -8.88 8.14 3.78
N TYR A 41 -7.55 8.25 3.75
CA TYR A 41 -6.86 9.53 3.86
C TYR A 41 -7.21 10.48 2.72
N SER A 42 -7.18 10.00 1.47
CA SER A 42 -7.53 10.83 0.30
C SER A 42 -9.00 11.27 0.30
N GLU A 43 -9.91 10.45 0.82
CA GLU A 43 -11.31 10.82 1.00
C GLU A 43 -11.48 11.95 2.04
N VAL A 44 -10.79 11.86 3.17
CA VAL A 44 -10.78 12.95 4.17
C VAL A 44 -10.23 14.24 3.57
N LEU A 45 -9.13 14.15 2.81
CA LEU A 45 -8.57 15.32 2.11
C LEU A 45 -9.56 15.92 1.10
N ARG A 46 -10.29 15.08 0.37
CA ARG A 46 -11.31 15.53 -0.58
C ARG A 46 -12.41 16.30 0.12
N VAL A 47 -13.00 15.72 1.18
CA VAL A 47 -14.06 16.36 1.98
C VAL A 47 -13.58 17.69 2.57
N LEU A 48 -12.36 17.73 3.10
CA LEU A 48 -11.79 18.93 3.69
C LEU A 48 -11.56 20.05 2.66
N ARG A 49 -11.15 19.71 1.42
CA ARG A 49 -11.00 20.72 0.35
C ARG A 49 -12.34 21.23 -0.15
N GLU A 50 -13.33 20.35 -0.30
CA GLU A 50 -14.66 20.72 -0.82
C GLU A 50 -15.46 21.57 0.17
N ASN A 51 -15.29 21.33 1.48
CA ASN A 51 -16.10 21.94 2.53
C ASN A 51 -15.30 22.84 3.49
N GLY A 52 -14.00 23.00 3.23
CA GLY A 52 -13.11 23.76 4.08
C GLY A 52 -13.44 25.26 4.08
N PRO A 53 -13.30 25.95 5.21
CA PRO A 53 -13.54 27.40 5.29
C PRO A 53 -12.50 28.23 4.53
N ARG A 54 -11.39 27.61 4.12
CA ARG A 54 -10.27 28.22 3.41
C ARG A 54 -9.84 27.31 2.28
N ASP A 55 -9.51 27.90 1.14
CA ASP A 55 -8.83 27.19 0.06
C ASP A 55 -7.36 27.02 0.45
N VAL A 56 -6.94 25.77 0.58
CA VAL A 56 -5.59 25.38 1.02
C VAL A 56 -5.02 24.44 -0.01
N GLU A 57 -3.79 24.70 -0.45
CA GLU A 57 -3.11 23.88 -1.44
C GLU A 57 -2.97 22.42 -0.93
N PRO A 58 -3.26 21.39 -1.75
CA PRO A 58 -3.21 20.01 -1.28
C PRO A 58 -1.86 19.60 -0.68
N SER A 59 -0.74 20.12 -1.21
CA SER A 59 0.59 19.80 -0.68
C SER A 59 0.78 20.28 0.75
N GLN A 60 0.24 21.43 1.13
CA GLN A 60 0.34 21.96 2.49
C GLN A 60 -0.37 21.07 3.50
N ILE A 61 -1.51 20.49 3.12
CA ILE A 61 -2.27 19.56 3.97
C ILE A 61 -1.51 18.24 4.13
N VAL A 62 -0.88 17.76 3.05
CA VAL A 62 -0.05 16.55 3.11
C VAL A 62 1.20 16.78 3.97
N TYR A 63 1.91 17.89 3.79
CA TYR A 63 3.11 18.21 4.54
C TYR A 63 2.83 18.39 6.04
N SER A 64 1.73 19.05 6.40
CA SER A 64 1.33 19.17 7.81
C SER A 64 0.96 17.81 8.41
N SER A 65 0.25 16.97 7.67
CA SER A 65 -0.10 15.61 8.11
C SER A 65 1.15 14.77 8.36
N LEU A 66 2.15 14.84 7.47
CA LEU A 66 3.43 14.15 7.65
C LEU A 66 4.21 14.66 8.86
N ALA A 67 4.28 15.99 9.05
CA ALA A 67 4.92 16.57 10.22
C ALA A 67 4.28 16.08 11.52
N SER A 68 2.95 16.08 11.62
CA SER A 68 2.23 15.58 12.79
C SER A 68 2.40 14.08 13.01
N MET A 69 2.44 13.27 11.94
CA MET A 69 2.69 11.83 12.07
C MET A 69 4.08 11.52 12.63
N LEU A 70 5.09 12.29 12.22
CA LEU A 70 6.46 12.14 12.71
C LEU A 70 6.63 12.65 14.15
N GLU A 71 5.97 13.75 14.51
CA GLU A 71 5.96 14.30 15.87
C GLU A 71 5.42 13.28 16.89
N LEU A 72 4.44 12.45 16.51
CA LEU A 72 3.92 11.37 17.36
C LEU A 72 4.92 10.23 17.58
N LEU A 73 5.88 10.06 16.67
CA LEU A 73 6.86 8.97 16.73
C LEU A 73 8.04 9.31 17.64
N ASP A 74 8.60 10.51 17.47
CA ASP A 74 9.68 11.07 18.30
C ASP A 74 9.79 12.60 18.06
N PRO A 75 9.84 13.43 19.11
CA PRO A 75 10.02 14.88 19.01
C PRO A 75 11.23 15.35 18.19
N HIS A 76 12.24 14.50 18.01
CA HIS A 76 13.43 14.86 17.24
C HIS A 76 13.33 14.55 15.75
N THR A 77 12.32 13.80 15.31
CA THR A 77 12.10 13.48 13.90
C THR A 77 11.25 14.56 13.24
N ASN A 78 11.80 15.23 12.22
CA ASN A 78 11.12 16.31 11.53
C ASN A 78 10.93 16.00 10.05
N PHE A 79 9.77 16.39 9.52
CA PHE A 79 9.52 16.39 8.08
C PHE A 79 10.20 17.60 7.43
N LEU A 80 10.99 17.39 6.37
CA LEU A 80 11.62 18.47 5.61
C LEU A 80 10.84 18.73 4.31
N PRO A 81 10.05 19.82 4.23
CA PRO A 81 9.37 20.20 2.98
C PRO A 81 10.36 20.74 1.94
N PRO A 82 10.02 20.70 0.63
CA PRO A 82 10.91 21.17 -0.44
C PRO A 82 11.39 22.62 -0.28
N THR A 83 10.57 23.48 0.31
CA THR A 83 10.90 24.89 0.59
C THR A 83 11.91 25.07 1.73
N GLY A 84 12.12 24.05 2.57
CA GLY A 84 13.11 24.08 3.66
C GLY A 84 14.54 23.78 3.22
N TYR A 85 14.76 23.49 1.93
CA TYR A 85 16.06 23.19 1.34
C TYR A 85 16.69 24.38 0.58
N ALA A 86 15.94 25.49 0.45
CA ALA A 86 16.32 26.65 -0.36
C ALA A 86 17.03 27.74 0.47
#